data_AF-A0A9P4KBG6-F1
#
_entry.id   AF-A0A9P4KBG6-F1
#
_cell.length_a   1.000
_cell.length_b   1.000
_cell.length_c   1.000
_cell.angle_alpha   90.00
_cell.angle_beta   90.00
_cell.angle_gamma   90.00
#
_symmetry.space_group_name_H-M   'P 1'
#
loop_
_entity.id
_entity.type
_entity.pdbx_description
1 polymer ?
#
loop_
_entity_poly.entity_id
_entity_poly.type
_entity_poly.pdbx_seq_one_letter_code
_entity_poly.pdbx_strand_id
1 'polypeptide(L)'
;MLPTTSHSAILIDDATALENTLAFNFIDMSASLAPECNEVKEKYDNCFLKWYSEKFLRGTATSDECEPLFKQYEQCLTKALRSRGIDNMIKEAREDNRENDAEHMRPKR
;
A
#
# COMPACT_ATOMS: atom_id res chain seq x y z
N MET A 1 -54.03 -4.94 11.19
CA MET A 1 -53.35 -4.39 12.38
C MET A 1 -52.19 -5.30 12.76
N LEU A 2 -51.03 -4.71 13.03
CA LEU A 2 -49.72 -5.34 13.26
C LEU A 2 -49.68 -6.27 14.49
N PRO A 3 -48.90 -7.36 14.47
CA PRO A 3 -48.39 -8.02 15.67
C PRO A 3 -47.09 -7.36 16.16
N THR A 4 -46.92 -7.40 17.48
CA THR A 4 -45.91 -6.73 18.31
C THR A 4 -44.52 -7.35 18.21
N THR A 5 -43.51 -6.49 18.32
CA THR A 5 -42.06 -6.76 18.37
C THR A 5 -41.63 -7.70 19.50
N SER A 6 -40.71 -8.65 19.25
CA SER A 6 -39.80 -9.15 20.28
C SER A 6 -38.64 -9.97 19.68
N HIS A 7 -37.42 -9.48 19.91
CA HIS A 7 -36.11 -10.16 19.87
C HIS A 7 -35.52 -10.65 18.55
N SER A 8 -34.73 -9.75 17.95
CA SER A 8 -33.54 -10.10 17.18
C SER A 8 -32.52 -10.78 18.10
N ALA A 9 -32.27 -12.07 17.88
CA ALA A 9 -31.02 -12.71 18.26
C ALA A 9 -30.25 -12.98 16.96
N ILE A 10 -29.59 -11.94 16.45
CA ILE A 10 -28.56 -12.13 15.41
C ILE A 10 -27.30 -12.49 16.19
N LEU A 11 -26.91 -13.76 16.10
CA LEU A 11 -25.67 -14.27 16.65
C LEU A 11 -24.49 -13.51 16.04
N ILE A 12 -23.68 -12.93 16.92
CA ILE A 12 -22.43 -12.25 16.63
C ILE A 12 -21.35 -13.34 16.57
N ASP A 13 -20.96 -13.80 15.39
CA ASP A 13 -19.79 -14.68 15.19
C ASP A 13 -19.15 -14.49 13.81
N ASP A 14 -18.95 -13.24 13.36
CA ASP A 14 -18.18 -12.95 12.12
C ASP A 14 -17.42 -11.61 12.15
N ALA A 15 -17.05 -11.13 13.34
CA ALA A 15 -16.29 -9.88 13.48
C ALA A 15 -14.86 -9.97 12.89
N THR A 16 -14.26 -11.16 12.83
CA THR A 16 -12.88 -11.36 12.36
C THR A 16 -12.73 -11.40 10.85
N ALA A 17 -13.80 -11.66 10.09
CA ALA A 17 -13.76 -11.69 8.62
C ALA A 17 -13.91 -10.28 8.01
N LEU A 18 -14.72 -9.41 8.63
CA LEU A 18 -14.98 -8.07 8.12
C LEU A 18 -13.79 -7.11 8.34
N GLU A 19 -13.08 -7.21 9.47
CA GLU A 19 -11.91 -6.36 9.74
C GLU A 19 -10.72 -6.68 8.81
N ASN A 20 -10.49 -7.96 8.50
CA ASN A 20 -9.42 -8.36 7.59
C ASN A 20 -9.73 -8.02 6.14
N THR A 21 -10.99 -8.11 5.72
CA THR A 21 -11.43 -7.71 4.37
C THR A 21 -11.39 -6.18 4.21
N LEU A 22 -11.74 -5.41 5.24
CA LEU A 22 -11.68 -3.95 5.21
C LEU A 22 -10.22 -3.44 5.23
N ALA A 23 -9.31 -4.06 5.97
CA ALA A 23 -7.88 -3.67 5.97
C ALA A 23 -7.17 -4.00 4.64
N PHE A 24 -7.47 -5.15 4.03
CA PHE A 24 -6.94 -5.51 2.70
C PHE A 24 -7.46 -4.58 1.60
N ASN A 25 -8.74 -4.21 1.65
CA ASN A 25 -9.34 -3.25 0.71
C ASN A 25 -8.91 -1.78 0.96
N PHE A 26 -8.45 -1.44 2.18
CA PHE A 26 -8.03 -0.07 2.51
C PHE A 26 -6.67 0.31 1.92
N ILE A 27 -5.76 -0.66 1.73
CA ILE A 27 -4.45 -0.39 1.10
C ILE A 27 -4.60 -0.28 -0.42
N ASP A 28 -5.39 -1.17 -1.02
CA ASP A 28 -5.67 -1.20 -2.46
C ASP A 28 -6.37 0.08 -2.96
N MET A 29 -7.25 0.67 -2.14
CA MET A 29 -8.02 1.87 -2.48
C MET A 29 -7.44 3.17 -1.93
N SER A 30 -6.15 3.19 -1.55
CA SER A 30 -5.51 4.45 -1.16
C SER A 30 -5.35 5.36 -2.38
N ALA A 31 -5.93 6.56 -2.33
CA ALA A 31 -5.72 7.53 -3.39
C ALA A 31 -4.23 7.91 -3.46
N SER A 32 -3.68 7.98 -4.68
CA SER A 32 -2.37 8.59 -4.89
C SER A 32 -2.41 10.06 -4.50
N LEU A 33 -1.24 10.61 -4.13
CA LEU A 33 -1.06 12.05 -3.97
C LEU A 33 -1.54 12.81 -5.23
N ALA A 34 -1.38 12.20 -6.39
CA ALA A 34 -1.76 12.74 -7.68
C ALA A 34 -2.87 11.87 -8.28
N PRO A 35 -4.12 12.37 -8.42
CA PRO A 35 -5.24 11.57 -8.88
C PRO A 35 -5.02 10.99 -10.29
N GLU A 36 -4.23 11.65 -11.12
CA GLU A 36 -3.81 11.18 -12.43
C GLU A 36 -2.93 9.91 -12.39
N CYS A 37 -2.35 9.58 -11.23
CA CYS A 37 -1.53 8.38 -11.04
C CYS A 37 -2.29 7.23 -10.37
N ASN A 38 -3.58 7.39 -10.05
CA ASN A 38 -4.36 6.38 -9.31
C ASN A 38 -4.41 5.03 -10.03
N GLU A 39 -4.68 5.01 -11.34
CA GLU A 39 -4.79 3.76 -12.10
C GLU A 39 -3.47 2.97 -12.11
N VAL A 40 -2.35 3.66 -12.22
CA VAL A 40 -1.02 3.03 -12.23
C VAL A 40 -0.62 2.58 -10.82
N LYS A 41 -1.00 3.35 -9.80
CA LYS A 41 -0.83 3.00 -8.39
C LYS A 41 -1.56 1.70 -8.05
N GLU A 42 -2.84 1.61 -8.39
CA GLU A 42 -3.68 0.44 -8.10
C GLU A 42 -3.08 -0.85 -8.72
N LYS A 43 -2.61 -0.78 -9.97
CA LYS A 43 -1.94 -1.91 -10.62
C LYS A 43 -0.65 -2.31 -9.91
N TYR A 44 0.14 -1.32 -9.48
CA TYR A 44 1.39 -1.56 -8.75
C TYR A 44 1.11 -2.14 -7.36
N ASP A 45 0.20 -1.56 -6.59
CA ASP A 45 -0.12 -1.98 -5.22
C ASP A 45 -0.68 -3.40 -5.21
N ASN A 46 -1.57 -3.75 -6.15
CA ASN A 46 -2.08 -5.11 -6.30
C ASN A 46 -0.98 -6.13 -6.58
N CYS A 47 -0.04 -5.79 -7.47
CA CYS A 47 1.12 -6.63 -7.72
C CYS A 47 1.98 -6.77 -6.45
N PHE A 48 2.30 -5.65 -5.82
CA PHE A 48 3.19 -5.58 -4.68
C PHE A 48 2.64 -6.34 -3.48
N LEU A 49 1.36 -6.18 -3.13
CA LEU A 49 0.74 -6.87 -1.99
C LEU A 49 0.72 -8.40 -2.17
N LYS A 50 0.47 -8.85 -3.40
CA LYS A 50 0.54 -10.27 -3.75
C LYS A 50 1.96 -10.80 -3.61
N TRP A 51 2.93 -10.15 -4.26
CA TRP A 51 4.34 -10.53 -4.17
C TRP A 51 4.85 -10.49 -2.73
N TYR A 52 4.48 -9.45 -1.97
CA TYR A 52 4.88 -9.26 -0.58
C TYR A 52 4.38 -10.43 0.29
N SER A 53 3.10 -10.78 0.18
CA SER A 53 2.47 -11.82 0.99
C SER A 53 2.89 -13.24 0.58
N GLU A 54 3.00 -13.50 -0.72
CA GLU A 54 3.24 -14.86 -1.25
C GLU A 54 4.72 -15.19 -1.41
N LYS A 55 5.57 -14.20 -1.67
CA LYS A 55 6.98 -14.40 -2.01
C LYS A 55 7.92 -13.84 -0.95
N PHE A 56 7.80 -12.55 -0.65
CA PHE A 56 8.74 -11.85 0.25
C PHE A 56 8.65 -12.37 1.68
N LEU A 57 7.47 -12.35 2.30
CA LEU A 57 7.27 -12.83 3.67
C LEU A 57 7.58 -14.32 3.83
N ARG A 58 7.49 -15.10 2.75
CA ARG A 58 7.81 -16.54 2.74
C ARG A 58 9.29 -16.83 2.43
N GLY A 59 10.10 -15.81 2.19
CA GLY A 59 11.53 -15.97 1.86
C GLY A 59 11.80 -16.62 0.50
N THR A 60 10.82 -16.61 -0.41
CA THR A 60 10.93 -17.18 -1.77
C THR A 60 11.01 -16.12 -2.87
N ALA A 61 11.02 -14.84 -2.48
CA ALA A 61 11.25 -13.74 -3.39
C ALA A 61 12.66 -13.81 -3.97
N THR A 62 12.75 -14.04 -5.28
CA THR A 62 14.02 -14.17 -6.03
C THR A 62 14.21 -13.06 -7.05
N SER A 63 13.13 -12.40 -7.45
CA SER A 63 13.13 -11.30 -8.42
C SER A 63 12.06 -10.27 -8.06
N ASP A 64 12.27 -9.06 -8.57
CA ASP A 64 11.36 -7.94 -8.44
C ASP A 64 10.36 -7.94 -9.60
N GLU A 65 9.28 -8.70 -9.47
CA GLU A 65 8.29 -8.90 -10.54
C GLU A 65 7.40 -7.68 -10.78
N CYS A 66 7.29 -6.79 -9.80
CA CYS A 66 6.47 -5.58 -9.86
C CYS A 66 7.26 -4.33 -10.31
N GLU A 67 8.57 -4.43 -10.51
CA GLU A 67 9.43 -3.31 -10.92
C GLU A 67 8.96 -2.55 -12.18
N PRO A 68 8.47 -3.20 -13.27
CA PRO A 68 7.98 -2.45 -14.43
C PRO A 68 6.72 -1.64 -14.14
N LEU A 69 5.87 -2.10 -13.21
CA LEU A 69 4.69 -1.34 -12.77
C LEU A 69 5.12 -0.18 -11.85
N PHE A 70 6.08 -0.46 -10.96
CA PHE A 70 6.66 0.56 -10.08
C PHE A 70 7.26 1.72 -10.86
N LYS A 71 8.07 1.44 -11.90
CA LYS A 71 8.69 2.49 -12.73
C LYS A 71 7.66 3.39 -13.40
N GLN A 72 6.53 2.84 -13.85
CA GLN A 72 5.45 3.63 -14.43
C GLN A 72 4.80 4.54 -13.38
N TYR A 73 4.55 4.00 -12.19
CA TYR A 73 3.99 4.77 -11.08
C TYR A 73 4.94 5.86 -10.60
N GLU A 74 6.22 5.53 -10.40
CA GLU A 74 7.29 6.46 -9.99
C GLU A 74 7.44 7.62 -10.99
N GLN A 75 7.41 7.34 -12.28
CA GLN A 75 7.48 8.36 -13.32
C GLN A 75 6.28 9.30 -13.27
N CYS A 76 5.08 8.77 -13.02
CA CYS A 76 3.87 9.59 -12.86
C CYS A 76 3.99 10.48 -11.61
N LEU A 77 4.32 9.89 -10.47
CA LEU A 77 4.50 10.61 -9.21
C LEU A 77 5.58 11.68 -9.29
N THR A 78 6.73 11.38 -9.89
CA THR A 78 7.85 12.33 -9.98
C THR A 78 7.45 13.60 -10.72
N LYS A 79 6.62 13.48 -11.77
CA LYS A 79 6.07 14.65 -12.48
C LYS A 79 5.13 15.46 -11.59
N ALA A 80 4.23 14.79 -10.87
CA ALA A 80 3.27 15.44 -9.99
C ALA A 80 3.92 16.09 -8.75
N LEU A 81 4.99 15.50 -8.22
CA LEU A 81 5.74 16.06 -7.09
C LEU A 81 6.49 17.33 -7.49
N ARG A 82 7.10 17.33 -8.68
CA ARG A 82 7.77 18.51 -9.26
C ARG A 82 6.80 19.65 -9.53
N SER A 83 5.63 19.36 -10.09
CA SER A 83 4.63 20.41 -10.39
C SER A 83 4.09 21.10 -9.13
N ARG A 84 4.14 20.42 -7.97
CA ARG A 84 3.74 20.96 -6.67
C ARG A 84 4.90 21.54 -5.85
N GLY A 85 6.13 21.44 -6.33
CA GLY A 85 7.33 21.95 -5.63
C GLY A 85 7.72 21.17 -4.37
N ILE A 86 7.26 19.92 -4.25
CA ILE A 86 7.51 19.05 -3.07
C ILE A 86 8.76 18.17 -3.30
N ASP A 87 9.25 18.10 -4.54
CA ASP A 87 10.37 17.26 -4.94
C ASP A 87 11.69 17.59 -4.22
N ASN A 88 12.00 18.87 -4.01
CA ASN A 88 13.21 19.28 -3.27
C ASN A 88 13.13 18.85 -1.80
N MET A 89 12.00 19.09 -1.13
CA MET A 89 11.80 18.70 0.26
C MET A 89 11.90 17.18 0.45
N ILE A 90 11.35 16.39 -0.47
CA ILE A 90 11.48 14.93 -0.43
C ILE A 90 12.94 14.50 -0.61
N LYS A 91 13.69 15.17 -1.49
CA LYS A 91 15.10 14.87 -1.72
C LYS A 91 15.95 15.19 -0.49
N GLU A 92 15.76 16.36 0.11
CA GLU A 92 16.45 16.77 1.34
C GLU A 92 16.16 15.79 2.48
N ALA A 93 14.88 15.45 2.70
CA ALA A 93 14.50 14.48 3.71
C ALA A 93 15.16 13.10 3.52
N ARG A 94 15.38 12.66 2.28
CA ARG A 94 16.11 11.41 1.98
C ARG A 94 17.60 11.51 2.27
N GLU A 95 18.24 12.63 1.90
CA GLU A 95 19.67 12.83 2.15
C GLU A 95 19.98 12.97 3.64
N ASP A 96 19.13 13.68 4.39
CA ASP A 96 19.30 13.86 5.83
C ASP A 96 19.24 12.53 6.61
N ASN A 97 18.49 11.55 6.10
CA ASN A 97 18.39 10.21 6.70
C ASN A 97 19.39 9.20 6.12
N ARG A 98 20.25 9.60 5.17
CA ARG A 98 21.12 8.67 4.43
C ARG A 98 22.05 7.86 5.33
N GLU A 99 22.62 8.48 6.36
CA GLU A 99 23.51 7.77 7.30
C GLU A 99 22.75 6.77 8.17
N ASN A 100 21.53 7.13 8.60
CA ASN A 100 20.66 6.24 9.36
C ASN A 100 20.20 5.03 8.53
N ASP A 101 19.78 5.27 7.29
CA ASP A 101 19.43 4.22 6.33
C ASP A 101 20.63 3.30 6.08
N ALA A 102 21.83 3.87 5.90
CA ALA A 102 23.05 3.11 5.68
C ALA A 102 23.46 2.24 6.88
N GLU A 103 23.09 2.61 8.10
CA GLU A 103 23.32 1.81 9.29
C GLU A 103 22.30 0.67 9.42
N HIS A 104 21.01 0.97 9.25
CA HIS A 104 19.91 0.04 9.55
C HIS A 104 19.51 -0.88 8.37
N MET A 105 19.83 -0.51 7.14
CA MET A 105 19.57 -1.33 5.94
C MET A 105 20.73 -2.29 5.63
N ARG A 106 21.75 -2.38 6.50
CA ARG A 106 22.85 -3.33 6.33
C ARG A 106 22.31 -4.77 6.40
N PRO A 107 22.70 -5.65 5.47
CA PRO A 107 22.35 -7.07 5.57
C PRO A 107 22.84 -7.62 6.91
N LYS A 108 21.92 -8.13 7.73
CA LYS A 108 22.29 -8.91 8.91
C LYS A 108 22.94 -10.20 8.40
N ARG A 109 24.24 -10.34 8.67
CA ARG A 109 24.98 -11.59 8.48
C ARG A 109 24.41 -12.71 9.36
#